data_AF-A0A8T0CIM3-F1
#
_entry.id   AF-A0A8T0CIM3-F1
#
_cell.length_a   1.000
_cell.length_b   1.000
_cell.length_c   1.000
_cell.angle_alpha   90.00
_cell.angle_beta   90.00
_cell.angle_gamma   90.00
#
_symmetry.space_group_name_H-M   'P 1'
#
loop_
_entity.id
_entity.type
_entity.pdbx_description
1 polymer ?
#
loop_
_entity_poly.entity_id
_entity_poly.type
_entity_poly.pdbx_seq_one_letter_code
_entity_poly.pdbx_strand_id
1 'polypeptide(L)'
;QKEIVVDEKSTDDDYSSFREKLLASKSKDKRGKEGKGARYVVYDFQYEAEGGAGLRNKIAFISWIPDDSPMLVRMTYSSSKESLKRALNGLAVDIQANDEDDIEYDTIITKVQKGR
;
A
#
# COMPACT_ATOMS: atom_id res chain seq x y z
N GLN A 1 -18.39 -4.12 -15.14
CA GLN A 1 -18.09 -3.43 -13.86
C GLN A 1 -16.62 -3.66 -13.55
N LYS A 2 -15.92 -2.71 -12.94
CA LYS A 2 -14.55 -2.93 -12.43
C LYS A 2 -14.69 -3.33 -10.96
N GLU A 3 -14.04 -4.41 -10.56
CA GLU A 3 -14.09 -4.92 -9.20
C GLU A 3 -12.69 -4.85 -8.58
N ILE A 4 -12.64 -4.57 -7.28
CA ILE A 4 -11.40 -4.65 -6.50
C ILE A 4 -11.33 -6.06 -5.95
N VAL A 5 -10.34 -6.82 -6.42
CA VAL A 5 -10.09 -8.20 -6.01
C VAL A 5 -8.77 -8.29 -5.28
N VAL A 6 -8.65 -9.28 -4.38
CA VAL A 6 -7.39 -9.55 -3.69
C VAL A 6 -6.45 -10.24 -4.66
N ASP A 7 -5.30 -9.61 -4.94
CA ASP A 7 -4.26 -10.13 -5.83
C ASP A 7 -3.39 -11.15 -5.08
N GLU A 8 -2.97 -10.82 -3.86
CA GLU A 8 -2.15 -11.69 -3.02
C GLU A 8 -2.48 -11.48 -1.54
N LYS A 9 -2.27 -12.52 -0.72
CA LYS A 9 -2.27 -12.47 0.73
C LYS A 9 -1.02 -13.13 1.27
N SER A 10 -0.42 -12.54 2.30
CA SER A 10 0.72 -13.09 3.01
C SER A 10 0.49 -12.97 4.51
N THR A 11 1.02 -13.91 5.28
CA THR A 11 1.12 -13.83 6.75
C THR A 11 2.57 -13.67 7.19
N ASP A 12 3.45 -13.42 6.23
CA ASP A 12 4.86 -13.18 6.46
C ASP A 12 5.07 -11.79 7.09
N ASP A 13 5.95 -11.72 8.08
CA ASP A 13 6.29 -10.48 8.78
C ASP A 13 7.45 -9.74 8.08
N ASP A 14 8.08 -10.37 7.08
CA ASP A 14 9.17 -9.79 6.31
C ASP A 14 8.66 -8.71 5.35
N TYR A 15 8.86 -7.47 5.75
CA TYR A 15 8.50 -6.31 4.95
C TYR A 15 9.27 -6.24 3.62
N SER A 16 10.50 -6.75 3.57
CA SER A 16 11.33 -6.77 2.35
C SER A 16 10.69 -7.62 1.25
N SER A 17 10.24 -8.82 1.58
CA SER A 17 9.51 -9.72 0.67
C SER A 17 8.24 -9.07 0.15
N PHE A 18 7.51 -8.37 1.03
CA PHE A 18 6.34 -7.59 0.64
C PHE A 18 6.69 -6.46 -0.35
N ARG A 19 7.73 -5.68 -0.06
CA ARG A 19 8.22 -4.59 -0.92
C ARG A 19 8.61 -5.11 -2.29
N GLU A 20 9.36 -6.20 -2.36
CA GLU A 20 9.77 -6.81 -3.63
C GLU A 20 8.57 -7.24 -4.48
N LYS A 21 7.54 -7.82 -3.88
CA LYS A 21 6.30 -8.19 -4.58
C LYS A 21 5.56 -6.97 -5.12
N LEU A 22 5.51 -5.90 -4.35
CA LEU A 22 4.87 -4.65 -4.75
C LEU A 22 5.62 -4.00 -5.93
N LEU A 23 6.96 -4.00 -5.90
CA LEU A 23 7.80 -3.49 -6.98
C LEU A 23 7.77 -4.38 -8.23
N ALA A 24 7.67 -5.69 -8.04
CA ALA A 24 7.51 -6.66 -9.13
C ALA A 24 6.10 -6.64 -9.74
N SER A 25 5.14 -5.97 -9.11
CA SER A 25 3.77 -5.89 -9.62
C SER A 25 3.71 -5.14 -10.95
N LYS A 26 3.18 -5.82 -11.97
CA LYS A 26 3.05 -5.30 -13.33
C LYS A 26 1.59 -5.14 -13.70
N SER A 27 1.28 -4.14 -14.51
CA SER A 27 -0.03 -3.99 -15.14
C SER A 27 0.14 -3.72 -16.63
N LYS A 28 -0.82 -4.24 -17.41
CA LYS A 28 -0.84 -4.08 -18.86
C LYS A 28 -1.74 -2.91 -19.23
N ASP A 29 -1.24 -2.02 -20.07
CA ASP A 29 -2.09 -1.03 -20.75
C ASP A 29 -3.00 -1.71 -21.80
N LYS A 30 -4.02 -1.00 -22.28
CA LYS A 30 -4.88 -1.36 -23.42
C LYS A 30 -4.10 -1.78 -24.67
N ARG A 31 -2.85 -1.32 -24.82
CA ARG A 31 -1.94 -1.67 -25.93
C ARG A 31 -1.07 -2.89 -25.65
N GLY A 32 -1.24 -3.57 -24.52
CA GLY A 32 -0.44 -4.73 -24.10
C GLY A 32 0.96 -4.38 -23.55
N LYS A 33 1.31 -3.09 -23.45
CA LYS A 33 2.57 -2.65 -22.83
C LYS A 33 2.53 -2.94 -21.33
N GLU A 34 3.52 -3.68 -20.85
CA GLU A 34 3.75 -3.91 -19.43
C GLU A 34 4.42 -2.68 -18.80
N GLY A 35 3.84 -2.19 -17.71
CA GLY A 35 4.41 -1.13 -16.88
C GLY A 35 4.24 -1.46 -15.40
N LYS A 36 4.74 -0.58 -14.52
CA LYS A 36 4.52 -0.72 -13.09
C LYS A 36 3.00 -0.74 -12.80
N GLY A 37 2.57 -1.68 -11.97
CA GLY A 37 1.17 -1.86 -11.61
C GLY A 37 0.81 -1.05 -10.36
N ALA A 38 -0.25 -0.25 -10.44
CA ALA A 38 -0.83 0.31 -9.22
C ALA A 38 -1.52 -0.81 -8.42
N ARG A 39 -1.40 -0.75 -7.09
CA ARG A 39 -1.96 -1.73 -6.15
C ARG A 39 -2.37 -1.04 -4.84
N TYR A 40 -3.40 -1.59 -4.20
CA TYR A 40 -3.71 -1.26 -2.82
C TYR A 40 -3.16 -2.35 -1.92
N VAL A 41 -2.64 -1.93 -0.78
CA VAL A 41 -2.06 -2.80 0.22
C VAL A 41 -2.68 -2.46 1.56
N VAL A 42 -2.99 -3.51 2.32
CA VAL A 42 -3.27 -3.40 3.74
C VAL A 42 -2.20 -4.20 4.45
N TYR A 43 -1.44 -3.55 5.33
CA TYR A 43 -0.37 -4.17 6.08
C TYR A 43 -0.55 -3.86 7.57
N ASP A 44 -0.40 -4.86 8.42
CA ASP A 44 -0.43 -4.69 9.87
C ASP A 44 1.00 -4.46 10.36
N PHE A 45 1.29 -3.22 10.77
CA PHE A 45 2.61 -2.85 11.26
C PHE A 45 2.66 -3.03 12.77
N GLN A 46 3.50 -3.96 13.21
CA GLN A 46 3.89 -4.08 14.61
C GLN A 46 5.09 -3.18 14.88
N TYR A 47 4.97 -2.29 15.87
CA TYR A 47 6.04 -1.38 16.25
C TYR A 47 6.08 -1.20 17.77
N GLU A 48 7.25 -0.90 18.30
CA GLU A 48 7.40 -0.61 19.73
C GLU A 48 6.94 0.82 20.02
N ALA A 49 5.99 0.97 20.93
CA ALA A 49 5.51 2.28 21.31
C ALA A 49 6.51 2.98 22.24
N GLU A 50 6.72 4.28 21.99
CA GLU A 50 7.60 5.10 22.83
C GLU A 50 7.16 5.07 24.31
N GLY A 51 8.15 5.09 25.21
CA GLY A 51 7.90 5.15 26.66
C GLY A 51 7.60 3.80 27.31
N GLY A 52 7.96 2.67 26.69
CA GLY A 52 7.81 1.34 27.30
C GLY A 52 6.37 0.84 27.33
N ALA A 53 5.50 1.40 26.49
CA ALA A 53 4.09 0.99 26.39
C ALA A 53 3.89 -0.34 25.62
N GLY A 54 4.98 -1.07 25.34
CA GLY A 54 5.00 -2.37 24.68
C GLY A 54 4.83 -2.29 23.16
N LEU A 55 4.69 -3.48 22.55
CA LEU A 55 4.39 -3.63 21.12
C LEU A 55 2.96 -3.17 20.84
N ARG A 56 2.80 -2.34 19.81
CA ARG A 56 1.51 -1.92 19.28
C ARG A 56 1.40 -2.32 17.81
N ASN A 57 0.17 -2.56 17.40
CA ASN A 57 -0.15 -2.96 16.04
C ASN A 57 -1.02 -1.85 15.44
N LYS A 58 -0.72 -1.43 14.22
CA LYS A 58 -1.53 -0.48 13.46
C LYS A 58 -1.71 -1.01 12.04
N ILE A 59 -2.95 -1.12 11.63
CA ILE A 59 -3.30 -1.44 10.25
C ILE A 59 -3.09 -0.18 9.42
N ALA A 60 -2.12 -0.22 8.50
CA ALA A 60 -1.89 0.83 7.53
C ALA A 60 -2.44 0.42 6.17
N PHE A 61 -3.10 1.38 5.53
CA PHE A 61 -3.53 1.28 4.15
C PHE A 61 -2.50 2.01 3.28
N ILE A 62 -1.86 1.29 2.37
CA ILE A 62 -0.87 1.84 1.44
C ILE A 62 -1.45 1.79 0.03
N SER A 63 -1.61 2.95 -0.61
CA SER A 63 -1.94 3.05 -2.02
C SER A 63 -0.67 3.25 -2.85
N TRP A 64 -0.23 2.18 -3.51
CA TRP A 64 0.90 2.18 -4.43
C TRP A 64 0.43 2.59 -5.83
N ILE A 65 0.81 3.79 -6.25
CA ILE A 65 0.44 4.34 -7.55
C ILE A 65 1.70 4.90 -8.20
N PRO A 66 2.52 4.04 -8.84
CA PRO A 66 3.81 4.49 -9.37
C PRO A 66 3.62 5.53 -10.47
N ASP A 67 4.45 6.58 -10.49
CA ASP A 67 4.33 7.68 -11.46
C ASP A 67 4.50 7.23 -12.92
N ASP A 68 5.27 6.17 -13.14
CA ASP A 68 5.46 5.52 -14.44
C ASP A 68 4.19 4.74 -14.93
N SER A 69 3.17 4.62 -14.07
CA SER A 69 1.91 3.98 -14.46
C SER A 69 1.13 4.81 -15.49
N PRO A 70 0.39 4.16 -16.42
CA PRO A 70 -0.49 4.88 -17.33
C PRO A 70 -1.46 5.80 -16.60
N MET A 71 -1.65 7.02 -17.09
CA MET A 71 -2.50 8.05 -16.45
C MET A 71 -3.90 7.54 -16.10
N LEU A 72 -4.50 6.71 -16.98
CA LEU A 72 -5.81 6.12 -16.75
C LEU A 72 -5.83 5.14 -15.55
N VAL A 73 -4.74 4.39 -15.35
CA VAL A 73 -4.58 3.48 -14.21
C VAL A 73 -4.47 4.30 -12.94
N ARG A 74 -3.59 5.32 -12.92
CA ARG A 74 -3.45 6.23 -11.78
C ARG A 74 -4.79 6.85 -11.39
N MET A 75 -5.53 7.40 -12.36
CA MET A 75 -6.84 8.00 -12.11
C MET A 75 -7.88 7.00 -11.61
N THR A 76 -7.88 5.76 -12.11
CA THR A 76 -8.80 4.71 -11.65
C THR A 76 -8.51 4.32 -10.20
N TYR A 77 -7.23 4.13 -9.85
CA TYR A 77 -6.81 3.77 -8.49
C TYR A 77 -6.97 4.95 -7.51
N SER A 78 -6.70 6.18 -7.91
CA SER A 78 -6.97 7.33 -7.04
C SER A 78 -8.47 7.49 -6.77
N SER A 79 -9.31 7.35 -7.79
CA SER A 79 -10.78 7.48 -7.64
C SER A 79 -11.40 6.35 -6.81
N SER A 80 -10.86 5.13 -6.88
CA SER A 80 -11.41 3.98 -6.16
C SER A 80 -10.88 3.85 -4.72
N LYS A 81 -9.83 4.62 -4.36
CA LYS A 81 -9.18 4.58 -3.05
C LYS A 81 -10.16 4.80 -1.90
N GLU A 82 -10.95 5.87 -1.97
CA GLU A 82 -11.89 6.25 -0.91
C GLU A 82 -13.01 5.21 -0.73
N SER A 83 -13.44 4.57 -1.82
CA SER A 83 -14.46 3.53 -1.75
C SER A 83 -13.93 2.29 -1.02
N LEU A 84 -12.70 1.87 -1.34
CA LEU A 84 -12.05 0.75 -0.66
C LEU A 84 -11.77 1.06 0.81
N LYS A 85 -11.25 2.26 1.10
CA LYS A 85 -10.98 2.71 2.46
C LYS A 85 -12.23 2.71 3.34
N ARG A 86 -13.38 3.16 2.80
CA ARG A 86 -14.66 3.13 3.52
C ARG A 86 -15.20 1.73 3.75
N ALA A 87 -14.84 0.77 2.90
CA ALA A 87 -15.21 -0.63 3.10
C ALA A 87 -14.33 -1.32 4.16
N LEU A 88 -13.13 -0.80 4.44
CA LEU A 88 -12.19 -1.33 5.41
C LEU A 88 -12.32 -0.61 6.76
N ASN A 89 -12.89 -1.29 7.75
CA ASN A 89 -12.98 -0.78 9.11
C ASN A 89 -11.67 -1.01 9.87
N GLY A 90 -11.25 -0.02 10.67
CA GLY A 90 -10.07 -0.15 11.55
C GLY A 90 -8.74 0.26 10.93
N LEU A 91 -8.74 0.89 9.75
CA LEU A 91 -7.54 1.52 9.19
C LEU A 91 -7.06 2.65 10.10
N ALA A 92 -5.84 2.54 10.61
CA ALA A 92 -5.24 3.53 11.50
C ALA A 92 -4.53 4.63 10.71
N VAL A 93 -3.90 4.27 9.58
CA VAL A 93 -3.08 5.19 8.78
C VAL A 93 -3.35 4.98 7.29
N ASP A 94 -3.42 6.08 6.53
CA ASP A 94 -3.51 6.11 5.07
C ASP A 94 -2.19 6.64 4.53
N ILE A 95 -1.56 5.88 3.63
CA ILE A 95 -0.27 6.18 3.04
C ILE A 95 -0.42 6.15 1.53
N GLN A 96 -0.09 7.26 0.89
CA GLN A 96 0.10 7.30 -0.54
C GLN A 96 1.59 7.15 -0.85
N ALA A 97 1.90 6.24 -1.77
CA ALA A 97 3.25 5.96 -2.22
C ALA A 97 3.28 5.95 -3.75
N ASN A 98 4.14 6.78 -4.33
CA ASN A 98 4.31 6.86 -5.78
C ASN A 98 5.72 6.42 -6.21
N ASP A 99 6.68 6.42 -5.29
CA ASP A 99 8.07 6.02 -5.55
C ASP A 99 8.57 4.96 -4.56
N GLU A 100 9.64 4.28 -4.94
CA GLU A 100 10.21 3.16 -4.16
C GLU A 100 10.67 3.61 -2.76
N ASP A 101 11.06 4.87 -2.63
CA ASP A 101 11.43 5.51 -1.36
C ASP A 101 10.23 5.70 -0.41
N ASP A 102 9.01 5.85 -0.95
CA ASP A 102 7.80 6.02 -0.15
C ASP A 102 7.40 4.73 0.57
N ILE A 103 7.74 3.58 -0.02
CA ILE A 103 7.48 2.25 0.51
C ILE A 103 8.66 1.70 1.29
N GLU A 104 9.69 2.50 1.57
CA GLU A 104 10.76 2.10 2.48
C GLU A 104 10.20 1.87 3.89
N TYR A 105 10.73 0.85 4.57
CA TYR A 105 10.28 0.49 5.90
C TYR A 105 10.35 1.67 6.87
N ASP A 106 11.46 2.44 6.83
CA ASP A 106 11.67 3.62 7.67
C ASP A 106 10.65 4.74 7.41
N THR A 107 10.33 4.97 6.12
CA THR A 107 9.32 5.95 5.72
C THR A 107 7.93 5.56 6.22
N ILE A 108 7.56 4.28 6.06
CA ILE A 108 6.26 3.76 6.47
C ILE A 108 6.14 3.73 7.99
N ILE A 109 7.13 3.19 8.71
CA ILE A 109 7.10 3.09 10.17
C ILE A 109 6.97 4.47 10.81
N THR A 110 7.67 5.48 10.26
CA THR A 110 7.55 6.86 10.69
C THR A 110 6.12 7.40 10.52
N LYS A 111 5.47 7.13 9.38
CA LYS A 111 4.07 7.51 9.13
C LYS A 111 3.11 6.76 10.07
N VAL A 112 3.36 5.48 10.31
CA VAL A 112 2.56 4.62 11.21
C VAL A 112 2.65 5.11 12.66
N GLN A 113 3.85 5.40 13.14
CA GLN A 113 4.10 5.90 14.49
C GLN A 113 3.48 7.29 14.69
N LYS A 114 3.68 8.22 13.74
CA LYS A 114 3.13 9.58 13.80
C LYS A 114 1.61 9.65 13.76
N GLY A 115 0.92 8.59 13.29
CA GLY A 115 -0.51 8.60 13.01
C GLY A 115 -1.38 9.16 14.13
N ARG A 116 -1.74 10.44 13.98
CA ARG A 116 -2.99 11.11 14.33
C ARG A 116 -3.27 12.22 13.32
#